data_AF-A0A386UKS5-F1
#
_entry.id   AF-A0A386UKS5-F1
#
_cell.length_a   1.000
_cell.length_b   1.000
_cell.length_c   1.000
_cell.angle_alpha   90.00
_cell.angle_beta   90.00
_cell.angle_gamma   90.00
#
_symmetry.space_group_name_H-M   'P 1'
#
loop_
_entity.id
_entity.type
_entity.pdbx_description
1 polymer ?
#
loop_
_entity_poly.entity_id
_entity_poly.type
_entity_poly.pdbx_seq_one_letter_code
_entity_poly.pdbx_strand_id
1 'polypeptide(L)' 'MIVIAALILGAAIGWMRAGKLGGASADRVQYAAAHAIGFAVLGIFLTVLVSRMT' A
#
# COMPACT_ATOMS: atom_id res chain seq x y z
N MET A 1 -0.64 -4.63 -13.52
CA MET A 1 -0.91 -3.18 -13.36
C MET A 1 -0.13 -2.69 -12.14
N ILE A 2 0.74 -1.70 -12.31
CA ILE A 2 1.65 -1.22 -11.24
C ILE A 2 0.87 -0.76 -9.99
N VAL A 3 -0.26 -0.08 -10.18
CA VAL A 3 -1.11 0.41 -9.07
C VAL A 3 -1.61 -0.73 -8.17
N ILE A 4 -2.10 -1.84 -8.76
CA ILE A 4 -2.63 -2.98 -7.98
C ILE A 4 -1.53 -3.69 -7.20
N ALA A 5 -0.35 -3.85 -7.81
CA ALA A 5 0.80 -4.41 -7.12
C ALA A 5 1.23 -3.53 -5.93
N ALA A 6 1.30 -2.20 -6.13
CA ALA A 6 1.62 -1.26 -5.08
C ALA A 6 0.57 -1.29 -3.95
N LEU A 7 -0.72 -1.33 -4.28
CA LEU A 7 -1.82 -1.42 -3.32
C LEU A 7 -1.70 -2.66 -2.41
N ILE A 8 -1.46 -3.84 -3.00
CA ILE A 8 -1.32 -5.10 -2.25
C ILE A 8 -0.08 -5.06 -1.35
N LEU A 9 1.05 -4.55 -1.87
CA LEU A 9 2.28 -4.38 -1.10
C LEU A 9 2.08 -3.43 0.08
N GLY A 10 1.43 -2.28 -0.15
CA GLY A 10 1.08 -1.33 0.89
C GLY A 10 0.20 -1.97 1.97
N ALA A 11 -0.86 -2.68 1.57
CA ALA A 11 -1.74 -3.38 2.50
C ALA A 11 -0.98 -4.38 3.39
N ALA A 12 -0.12 -5.21 2.78
CA ALA A 12 0.69 -6.20 3.49
C ALA A 12 1.64 -5.54 4.51
N ILE A 13 2.35 -4.47 4.09
CA ILE A 13 3.26 -3.72 4.97
C ILE A 13 2.49 -3.09 6.14
N GLY A 14 1.34 -2.46 5.87
CA GLY A 14 0.50 -1.85 6.90
C GLY A 14 0.01 -2.88 7.92
N TRP A 15 -0.49 -4.02 7.45
CA TRP A 15 -0.92 -5.13 8.31
C TRP A 15 0.22 -5.63 9.21
N MET A 16 1.39 -5.89 8.64
CA MET A 16 2.57 -6.36 9.38
C MET A 16 3.03 -5.32 10.41
N ARG A 17 2.99 -4.03 10.08
CA ARG A 17 3.37 -2.94 10.99
C ARG A 17 2.44 -2.86 12.19
N ALA A 18 1.13 -2.93 11.99
CA ALA A 18 0.17 -2.97 13.09
C ALA A 18 0.33 -4.22 13.96
N GLY A 19 0.64 -5.38 13.35
CA GLY A 19 0.96 -6.60 14.09
C GLY A 19 2.18 -6.46 14.99
N LYS A 20 3.24 -5.80 14.52
CA LYS A 20 4.45 -5.49 15.30
C LYS A 20 4.19 -4.51 16.45
N LEU A 21 3.19 -3.63 16.31
CA LEU A 21 2.79 -2.66 17.33
C LEU A 21 1.78 -3.22 18.35
N GLY A 22 1.42 -4.51 18.25
CA GLY A 22 0.45 -5.14 19.15
C GLY A 22 -1.01 -4.77 18.87
N GLY A 23 -1.30 -4.16 17.72
CA GLY A 23 -2.65 -3.73 17.35
C GLY A 23 -3.62 -4.90 17.15
N ALA A 24 -4.87 -4.67 17.55
CA ALA A 24 -5.99 -5.59 17.35
C ALA A 24 -6.33 -5.72 15.85
N SER A 25 -7.23 -6.65 15.50
CA SER A 25 -7.61 -6.87 14.10
C SER A 25 -8.14 -5.59 13.43
N ALA A 26 -8.88 -4.75 14.14
CA ALA A 26 -9.36 -3.46 13.64
C ALA A 26 -8.20 -2.51 13.29
N ASP A 27 -7.19 -2.40 14.17
CA ASP A 27 -6.00 -1.57 13.94
C ASP A 27 -5.21 -2.06 12.73
N ARG A 28 -5.11 -3.38 12.57
CA ARG A 28 -4.42 -4.00 11.43
C ARG A 28 -5.11 -3.70 10.11
N VAL A 29 -6.44 -3.75 10.08
CA VAL A 29 -7.23 -3.37 8.90
C VAL A 29 -7.04 -1.88 8.59
N GLN A 30 -7.08 -1.01 9.60
CA GLN A 30 -6.89 0.43 9.40
C GLN A 30 -5.49 0.76 8.87
N TYR A 31 -4.44 0.15 9.44
CA TYR A 31 -3.07 0.34 8.96
C TYR A 31 -2.88 -0.22 7.55
N ALA A 32 -3.43 -1.40 7.27
CA ALA A 32 -3.40 -2.00 5.94
C ALA A 32 -4.07 -1.06 4.92
N ALA A 33 -5.27 -0.55 5.21
CA ALA A 33 -5.98 0.39 4.33
C ALA A 33 -5.19 1.68 4.11
N ALA A 34 -4.65 2.29 5.16
CA ALA A 34 -3.85 3.52 5.05
C ALA A 34 -2.60 3.33 4.19
N HIS A 35 -1.84 2.24 4.41
CA HIS A 35 -0.64 1.95 3.62
C HIS A 35 -1.00 1.53 2.19
N ALA A 36 -2.10 0.79 1.98
CA ALA A 36 -2.59 0.42 0.65
C ALA A 36 -2.89 1.65 -0.20
N ILE A 37 -3.59 2.64 0.37
CA ILE A 37 -3.91 3.90 -0.31
C ILE A 37 -2.64 4.69 -0.61
N GLY A 38 -1.74 4.84 0.36
CA GLY A 38 -0.48 5.55 0.16
C GLY A 38 0.39 4.94 -0.94
N PHE A 39 0.53 3.61 -0.95
CA PHE A 39 1.26 2.92 -2.00
C PHE A 39 0.53 2.93 -3.34
N ALA A 40 -0.80 2.85 -3.37
CA ALA A 40 -1.56 2.98 -4.62
C ALA A 40 -1.32 4.35 -5.28
N VAL A 41 -1.30 5.42 -4.49
CA VAL A 41 -0.96 6.78 -4.97
C VAL A 41 0.45 6.80 -5.57
N LEU A 42 1.46 6.25 -4.87
CA LEU A 42 2.81 6.11 -5.43
C LEU A 42 2.83 5.26 -6.71
N GLY A 43 2.04 4.20 -6.76
CA GLY A 43 1.88 3.34 -7.93
C GLY A 43 1.28 4.07 -9.13
N ILE A 44 0.37 5.02 -8.92
CA ILE A 44 -0.18 5.88 -9.99
C ILE A 44 0.94 6.76 -10.56
N PHE A 45 1.69 7.44 -9.70
CA PHE A 45 2.83 8.27 -10.14
C PHE A 45 3.86 7.44 -10.91
N LEU A 46 4.22 6.26 -10.39
CA LEU A 46 5.14 5.35 -11.05
C LEU A 46 4.59 4.87 -12.40
N THR A 47 3.30 4.57 -12.49
CA THR A 47 2.66 4.19 -13.76
C THR A 47 2.78 5.30 -14.78
N VAL A 48 2.42 6.53 -14.41
CA VAL A 48 2.51 7.69 -15.31
C VAL A 48 3.95 7.90 -15.75
N LEU A 49 4.91 7.86 -14.82
CA LEU A 49 6.32 8.06 -15.14
C LEU A 49 6.83 7.03 -16.15
N VAL A 50 6.59 5.74 -15.90
CA VAL A 50 6.98 4.66 -16.83
C VAL A 50 6.30 4.86 -18.18
N SER A 51 5.00 5.13 -18.20
CA SER A 51 4.25 5.39 -19.44
C SER A 51 4.67 6.66 -20.20
N ARG A 52 5.48 7.54 -19.62
CA ARG A 52 6.08 8.70 -20.32
C ARG A 52 7.49 8.44 -20.80
N MET A 53 8.14 7.39 -20.30
CA MET A 53 9.52 7.02 -20.63
C MET A 53 9.60 5.88 -21.66
N THR A 54 8.53 5.11 -21.82
CA THR A 54 8.35 4.06 -22.84
C THR A 54 7.22 4.42 -23.78
#